data_AF-A0A7C6ZFJ5-F1
#
_entry.id   AF-A0A7C6ZFJ5-F1
#
_cell.length_a   1.000
_cell.length_b   1.000
_cell.length_c   1.000
_cell.angle_alpha   90.00
_cell.angle_beta   90.00
_cell.angle_gamma   90.00
#
_symmetry.space_group_name_H-M   'P 1'
#
loop_
_entity.id
_entity.type
_entity.pdbx_description
1 polymer ?
#
loop_
_entity_poly.entity_id
_entity_poly.type
_entity_poly.pdbx_seq_one_letter_code
_entity_poly.pdbx_strand_id
1 'polypeptide(L)'
;MDSRQKRRDRYENPLCERYASERMQEIFSPDKKFSTWRKLWVALVESQKELGLDITDRQIEVMKEHIYDINYEVAEEREKEVRHDVMSHIYAYGVQCPEARPIIHLGATSSFVGDNTDLILMKEALVLLKGSLTGVILELARFALKYKGLPTL
;
A
#
# COMPACT_ATOMS: atom_id res chain seq x y z
N MET A 1 5.66 -0.76 -27.40
CA MET A 1 6.26 -2.11 -27.53
C MET A 1 6.96 -2.36 -26.20
N ASP A 2 6.32 -3.00 -25.23
CA ASP A 2 6.19 -4.46 -25.17
C ASP A 2 4.85 -4.86 -24.52
N SER A 3 3.90 -5.32 -25.34
CA SER A 3 2.74 -6.06 -24.85
C SER A 3 3.22 -7.47 -24.51
N ARG A 4 3.72 -7.68 -23.29
CA ARG A 4 4.03 -9.03 -22.80
C ARG A 4 2.78 -9.88 -22.99
N GLN A 5 2.84 -10.81 -23.94
CA GLN A 5 1.77 -11.73 -24.25
C GLN A 5 1.41 -12.47 -22.95
N LYS A 6 0.14 -12.37 -22.54
CA LYS A 6 -0.32 -12.95 -21.26
C LYS A 6 -0.02 -14.44 -21.25
N ARG A 7 0.96 -14.83 -20.44
CA ARG A 7 1.41 -16.22 -20.30
C ARG A 7 0.28 -17.03 -19.66
N ARG A 8 -0.28 -18.00 -20.40
CA ARG A 8 -1.40 -18.87 -19.95
C ARG A 8 -0.94 -20.18 -19.32
N ASP A 9 0.36 -20.36 -19.13
CA ASP A 9 0.99 -21.55 -18.55
C ASP A 9 1.21 -21.44 -17.03
N ARG A 10 0.66 -20.40 -16.39
CA ARG A 10 0.79 -20.14 -14.96
C ARG A 10 -0.56 -19.87 -14.31
N TYR A 11 -0.63 -20.10 -12.99
CA TYR A 11 -1.80 -19.76 -12.19
C TYR A 11 -2.09 -18.26 -12.27
N GLU A 12 -3.36 -17.92 -12.52
CA GLU A 12 -3.89 -16.56 -12.43
C GLU A 12 -4.87 -16.52 -11.25
N ASN A 13 -4.80 -15.46 -10.43
CA ASN A 13 -5.77 -15.28 -9.35
C ASN A 13 -7.05 -14.65 -9.92
N PRO A 14 -8.18 -15.37 -9.97
CA PRO A 14 -9.42 -14.86 -10.56
C PRO A 14 -10.02 -13.69 -9.75
N LEU A 15 -9.60 -13.49 -8.49
CA LEU A 15 -9.95 -12.29 -7.74
C LEU A 15 -9.40 -11.03 -8.44
N CYS A 16 -8.15 -11.05 -8.89
CA CYS A 16 -7.55 -9.90 -9.59
C CYS A 16 -8.06 -9.79 -11.04
N GLU A 17 -8.22 -10.91 -11.73
CA GLU A 17 -8.52 -10.89 -13.17
C GLU A 17 -10.00 -10.68 -13.50
N ARG A 18 -10.92 -10.98 -12.57
CA ARG A 18 -12.36 -11.06 -12.89
C ARG A 18 -13.29 -10.52 -11.81
N TYR A 19 -13.01 -10.76 -10.54
CA TYR A 19 -14.04 -10.57 -9.49
C TYR A 19 -13.89 -9.30 -8.66
N ALA A 20 -12.68 -8.95 -8.26
CA ALA A 20 -12.46 -7.78 -7.42
C ALA A 20 -12.51 -6.50 -8.26
N SER A 21 -13.20 -5.48 -7.74
CA SER A 21 -13.18 -4.13 -8.32
C SER A 21 -11.76 -3.58 -8.38
N GLU A 22 -11.43 -2.78 -9.40
CA GLU A 22 -10.13 -2.12 -9.57
C GLU A 22 -9.67 -1.42 -8.29
N ARG A 23 -10.55 -0.66 -7.63
CA ARG A 23 -10.25 0.03 -6.38
C ARG A 23 -9.79 -0.88 -5.24
N MET A 24 -10.35 -2.09 -5.13
CA MET A 24 -9.90 -3.06 -4.12
C MET A 24 -8.51 -3.62 -4.48
N GLN A 25 -8.26 -3.84 -5.77
CA GLN A 25 -6.94 -4.28 -6.26
C GLN A 25 -5.87 -3.21 -6.04
N GLU A 26 -6.20 -1.93 -6.27
CA GLU A 26 -5.31 -0.80 -5.99
C GLU A 26 -4.90 -0.74 -4.51
N ILE A 27 -5.85 -0.95 -3.57
CA ILE A 27 -5.55 -0.95 -2.13
C ILE A 27 -4.50 -2.00 -1.78
N PHE A 28 -4.56 -3.19 -2.38
CA PHE A 28 -3.62 -4.28 -2.11
C PHE A 28 -2.49 -4.39 -3.15
N SER A 29 -2.27 -3.33 -3.92
CA SER A 29 -1.21 -3.29 -4.94
C SER A 29 0.19 -3.09 -4.33
N PRO A 30 1.26 -3.53 -5.01
CA PRO A 30 2.63 -3.19 -4.64
C PRO A 30 2.85 -1.67 -4.50
N ASP A 31 2.33 -0.87 -5.44
CA ASP A 31 2.46 0.58 -5.41
C ASP A 31 1.86 1.17 -4.13
N LYS A 32 0.66 0.70 -3.74
CA LYS A 32 0.05 1.14 -2.49
C LYS A 32 0.84 0.70 -1.28
N LYS A 33 1.32 -0.55 -1.22
CA LYS A 33 2.16 -1.06 -0.12
C LYS A 33 3.42 -0.21 0.05
N PHE A 34 4.24 -0.09 -0.99
CA PHE A 34 5.56 0.53 -0.88
C PHE A 34 5.52 2.06 -0.84
N SER A 35 4.53 2.71 -1.47
CA SER A 35 4.31 4.15 -1.23
C SER A 35 3.84 4.41 0.20
N THR A 36 3.10 3.49 0.82
CA THR A 36 2.73 3.58 2.24
C THR A 36 3.95 3.39 3.14
N TRP A 37 4.88 2.48 2.79
CA TRP A 37 6.17 2.36 3.51
C TRP A 37 6.96 3.67 3.48
N ARG A 38 7.08 4.29 2.30
CA ARG A 38 7.75 5.60 2.13
C ARG A 38 7.07 6.70 2.95
N LYS A 39 5.74 6.75 2.98
CA LYS A 39 4.97 7.67 3.83
C LYS A 39 5.24 7.44 5.32
N LEU A 40 5.29 6.19 5.77
CA LEU A 40 5.58 5.85 7.15
C LEU A 40 7.01 6.24 7.54
N TRP A 41 7.99 6.04 6.67
CA TRP A 41 9.36 6.53 6.92
C TRP A 41 9.43 8.05 6.96
N VAL A 42 8.70 8.76 6.11
CA VAL A 42 8.59 10.24 6.19
C VAL A 42 7.99 10.66 7.54
N ALA A 43 6.86 10.07 7.94
CA ALA A 43 6.23 10.36 9.23
C ALA A 43 7.15 10.04 10.42
N LEU A 44 7.95 8.97 10.33
CA LEU A 44 8.95 8.61 11.34
C LEU A 44 10.01 9.71 11.48
N VAL A 45 10.62 10.15 10.37
CA VAL A 45 11.70 11.15 10.42
C VAL A 45 11.17 12.54 10.81
N GLU A 46 9.95 12.89 10.40
CA GLU A 46 9.27 14.11 10.85
C GLU A 46 9.06 14.08 12.37
N SER A 47 8.52 12.98 12.90
CA SER A 47 8.31 12.81 14.34
C SER A 47 9.63 12.82 15.13
N GLN A 48 10.68 12.19 14.59
CA GLN A 48 12.01 12.18 15.21
C GLN A 48 12.64 13.57 15.24
N LYS A 49 12.46 14.37 14.19
CA LYS A 49 12.89 15.76 14.14
C LYS A 49 12.16 16.58 15.20
N GLU A 50 10.84 16.44 15.33
CA GLU A 50 10.04 17.11 16.36
C GLU A 50 10.51 16.76 17.79
N LEU A 51 11.02 15.55 17.99
CA LEU A 51 11.61 15.08 19.24
C LEU A 51 13.07 15.49 19.45
N GLY A 52 13.67 16.23 18.52
CA GLY A 52 15.00 16.84 18.66
C GLY A 52 16.17 16.05 18.08
N LEU A 53 15.93 15.04 17.22
CA LEU A 53 17.02 14.40 16.46
C LEU A 53 17.54 15.36 15.38
N ASP A 54 18.84 15.28 15.09
CA ASP A 54 19.50 16.08 14.04
C ASP A 54 19.08 15.61 12.65
N ILE A 55 17.94 16.13 12.18
CA ILE A 55 17.32 15.84 10.89
C ILE A 55 16.99 17.17 10.21
N THR A 56 17.57 17.37 9.04
CA THR A 56 17.37 18.61 8.25
C THR A 56 16.04 18.57 7.49
N ASP A 57 15.45 19.75 7.23
CA ASP A 57 14.27 19.84 6.35
C ASP A 57 14.56 19.27 4.97
N ARG A 58 15.76 19.50 4.45
CA ARG A 58 16.17 19.00 3.13
C ARG A 58 16.08 17.48 3.02
N GLN A 59 16.50 16.74 4.05
CA GLN A 59 16.39 15.28 4.06
C GLN A 59 14.92 14.82 3.98
N ILE A 60 14.03 15.48 4.71
CA ILE A 60 12.59 15.16 4.72
C ILE A 60 11.96 15.48 3.36
N GLU A 61 12.28 16.64 2.77
CA GLU A 61 11.72 17.06 1.49
C GLU A 61 12.14 16.12 0.35
N VAL A 62 13.40 15.70 0.28
CA VAL A 62 13.84 14.71 -0.73
C VAL A 62 13.11 13.38 -0.56
N MET A 63 12.85 12.93 0.67
CA MET A 63 12.03 11.74 0.89
C MET A 63 10.61 11.95 0.34
N LYS A 64 9.96 13.09 0.63
CA LYS A 64 8.60 13.39 0.14
C LYS A 64 8.50 13.41 -1.38
N GLU A 65 9.49 13.99 -2.06
CA GLU A 65 9.57 14.02 -3.52
C GLU A 65 9.51 12.62 -4.12
N HIS A 66 10.09 11.64 -3.43
CA HIS A 66 10.23 10.27 -3.90
C HIS A 66 9.22 9.28 -3.27
N ILE A 67 8.05 9.70 -2.79
CA ILE A 67 7.08 8.75 -2.19
C ILE A 67 6.46 7.79 -3.22
N TYR A 68 6.23 8.26 -4.46
CA TYR A 68 5.40 7.56 -5.45
C TYR A 68 6.17 7.01 -6.65
N ASP A 69 7.46 7.30 -6.78
CA ASP A 69 8.33 6.85 -7.88
C ASP A 69 9.20 5.65 -7.43
N ILE A 70 8.55 4.54 -7.10
CA ILE A 70 9.24 3.36 -6.55
C ILE A 70 10.16 2.75 -7.62
N ASN A 71 11.46 2.67 -7.33
CA ASN A 71 12.48 2.04 -8.17
C ASN A 71 12.54 0.52 -7.94
N TYR A 72 11.50 -0.19 -8.39
CA TYR A 72 11.30 -1.62 -8.16
C TYR A 72 12.50 -2.48 -8.54
N GLU A 73 13.14 -2.21 -9.67
CA GLU A 73 14.29 -2.99 -10.15
C GLU A 73 15.43 -3.00 -9.13
N VAL A 74 15.70 -1.84 -8.50
CA VAL A 74 16.74 -1.71 -7.46
C VAL A 74 16.38 -2.50 -6.21
N ALA A 75 15.10 -2.47 -5.80
CA ALA A 75 14.62 -3.23 -4.66
C ALA A 75 14.68 -4.75 -4.93
N GLU A 76 14.23 -5.21 -6.09
CA GLU A 76 14.24 -6.62 -6.48
C GLU A 76 15.66 -7.17 -6.59
N GLU A 77 16.59 -6.39 -7.15
CA GLU A 77 17.99 -6.81 -7.26
C GLU A 77 18.63 -6.92 -5.88
N ARG A 78 18.39 -5.93 -5.02
CA ARG A 78 18.89 -5.94 -3.64
C ARG A 78 18.28 -7.06 -2.81
N GLU A 79 17.00 -7.35 -2.98
CA GLU A 79 16.32 -8.43 -2.25
C GLU A 79 16.94 -9.81 -2.54
N LYS A 80 17.40 -10.06 -3.77
CA LYS A 80 18.11 -11.31 -4.10
C LYS A 80 19.40 -11.48 -3.29
N GLU A 81 20.07 -10.38 -2.96
CA GLU A 81 21.30 -10.37 -2.17
C GLU A 81 21.02 -10.53 -0.68
N VAL A 82 20.12 -9.72 -0.14
CA VAL A 82 19.90 -9.61 1.32
C VAL A 82 18.79 -10.52 1.84
N ARG A 83 17.98 -11.09 0.95
CA ARG A 83 16.84 -11.98 1.23
C ARG A 83 15.85 -11.37 2.23
N HIS A 84 15.66 -10.06 2.15
CA HIS A 84 14.81 -9.29 3.04
C HIS A 84 14.22 -8.07 2.31
N ASP A 85 12.91 -8.06 2.15
CA ASP A 85 12.15 -7.04 1.41
C ASP A 85 12.22 -5.64 2.03
N VAL A 86 12.05 -5.51 3.35
CA VAL A 86 12.17 -4.20 4.01
C VAL A 86 13.56 -3.61 3.83
N MET A 87 14.60 -4.40 4.03
CA MET A 87 15.98 -3.94 3.84
C MET A 87 16.29 -3.59 2.38
N SER A 88 15.70 -4.29 1.41
CA SER A 88 15.85 -3.96 0.00
C SER A 88 15.16 -2.64 -0.35
N HIS A 89 13.97 -2.40 0.18
CA HIS A 89 13.26 -1.13 -0.03
C HIS A 89 13.88 0.06 0.72
N ILE A 90 14.47 -0.15 1.91
CA ILE A 90 15.29 0.88 2.58
C ILE A 90 16.47 1.27 1.69
N TYR A 91 17.18 0.27 1.16
CA TYR A 91 18.30 0.51 0.25
C TYR A 91 17.87 1.26 -1.01
N ALA A 92 16.81 0.77 -1.67
CA ALA A 92 16.30 1.33 -2.91
C ALA A 92 15.84 2.79 -2.73
N TYR A 93 15.16 3.09 -1.61
CA TYR A 93 14.76 4.46 -1.30
C TYR A 93 15.95 5.35 -0.96
N GLY A 94 16.95 4.84 -0.26
CA GLY A 94 18.21 5.54 0.01
C GLY A 94 19.06 5.81 -1.23
N VAL A 95 18.89 5.05 -2.32
CA VAL A 95 19.51 5.36 -3.62
C VAL A 95 18.87 6.59 -4.26
N GLN A 96 17.55 6.75 -4.14
CA GLN A 96 16.82 7.94 -4.62
C GLN A 96 16.98 9.14 -3.67
N CYS A 97 17.22 8.89 -2.38
CA CYS A 97 17.38 9.91 -1.34
C CYS A 97 18.77 9.88 -0.68
N PRO A 98 19.88 10.17 -1.39
CA PRO A 98 21.23 10.05 -0.84
C PRO A 98 21.45 10.84 0.46
N GLU A 99 20.89 12.04 0.56
CA GLU A 99 21.00 12.92 1.74
C GLU A 99 20.28 12.35 2.97
N ALA A 100 19.14 11.66 2.76
CA ALA A 100 18.33 11.08 3.82
C ALA A 100 18.70 9.62 4.14
N ARG A 101 19.58 9.00 3.35
CA ARG A 101 19.97 7.60 3.50
C ARG A 101 20.33 7.18 4.95
N PRO A 102 21.07 7.97 5.76
CA PRO A 102 21.42 7.58 7.12
C PRO A 102 20.25 7.56 8.10
N ILE A 103 19.15 8.25 7.79
CA ILE A 103 18.00 8.44 8.69
C ILE A 103 16.77 7.60 8.29
N ILE A 104 16.76 7.03 7.09
CA ILE A 104 15.67 6.12 6.67
C ILE A 104 15.64 4.92 7.61
N HIS A 105 14.49 4.68 8.23
CA HIS A 105 14.23 3.58 9.16
C HIS A 105 15.01 3.65 10.50
N LEU A 106 15.56 4.82 10.85
CA LEU A 106 16.35 5.01 12.07
C LEU A 106 15.56 4.57 13.33
N GLY A 107 16.08 3.59 14.06
CA GLY A 107 15.50 3.10 15.32
C GLY A 107 14.23 2.24 15.18
N ALA A 108 13.79 1.94 13.95
CA ALA A 108 12.63 1.11 13.68
C ALA A 108 13.02 -0.35 13.38
N THR A 109 12.03 -1.24 13.39
CA THR A 109 12.14 -2.64 12.93
C THR A 109 11.20 -2.85 11.75
N SER A 110 11.36 -3.97 11.03
CA SER A 110 10.53 -4.31 9.85
C SER A 110 9.02 -4.17 10.08
N SER A 111 8.52 -4.53 11.26
CA SER A 111 7.10 -4.42 11.62
C SER A 111 6.61 -2.96 11.70
N PHE A 112 7.49 -1.97 11.85
CA PHE A 112 7.09 -0.57 11.77
C PHE A 112 6.46 -0.24 10.41
N VAL A 113 7.02 -0.74 9.31
CA VAL A 113 6.44 -0.50 7.98
C VAL A 113 5.50 -1.61 7.54
N GLY A 114 5.79 -2.87 7.87
CA GLY A 114 4.93 -4.01 7.52
C GLY A 114 3.55 -3.88 8.15
N ASP A 115 3.49 -4.01 9.47
CA ASP A 115 2.24 -4.11 10.22
C ASP A 115 1.40 -2.82 10.14
N ASN A 116 2.03 -1.63 10.24
CA ASN A 116 1.28 -0.37 10.12
C ASN A 116 0.72 -0.17 8.71
N THR A 117 1.43 -0.60 7.67
CA THR A 117 0.89 -0.57 6.30
C THR A 117 -0.30 -1.49 6.19
N ASP A 118 -0.16 -2.74 6.65
CA ASP A 118 -1.26 -3.70 6.61
C ASP A 118 -2.51 -3.18 7.33
N LEU A 119 -2.35 -2.55 8.51
CA LEU A 119 -3.46 -1.90 9.22
C LEU A 119 -4.11 -0.78 8.40
N ILE A 120 -3.32 0.06 7.71
CA ILE A 120 -3.83 1.12 6.84
C ILE A 120 -4.61 0.52 5.66
N LEU A 121 -4.04 -0.48 4.98
CA LEU A 121 -4.68 -1.13 3.83
C LEU A 121 -5.98 -1.84 4.24
N MET A 122 -5.96 -2.58 5.36
CA MET A 122 -7.15 -3.21 5.93
C MET A 122 -8.24 -2.20 6.26
N LYS A 123 -7.88 -1.07 6.87
CA LYS A 123 -8.83 0.01 7.16
C LYS A 123 -9.45 0.57 5.87
N GLU A 124 -8.64 0.87 4.86
CA GLU A 124 -9.14 1.37 3.57
C GLU A 124 -10.08 0.36 2.89
N ALA A 125 -9.72 -0.93 2.91
CA ALA A 125 -10.56 -2.00 2.37
C ALA A 125 -11.89 -2.12 3.12
N LEU A 126 -11.88 -2.04 4.46
CA LEU A 126 -13.10 -2.05 5.28
C LEU A 126 -14.01 -0.85 4.99
N VAL A 127 -13.43 0.34 4.78
CA VAL A 127 -14.19 1.53 4.39
C VAL A 127 -14.85 1.34 3.02
N LEU A 128 -14.13 0.74 2.06
CA LEU A 128 -14.68 0.40 0.74
C LEU A 128 -15.84 -0.59 0.85
N LEU A 129 -15.65 -1.69 1.59
CA LEU A 129 -16.66 -2.72 1.81
C LEU A 129 -17.90 -2.16 2.52
N LYS A 130 -17.72 -1.28 3.51
CA LYS A 130 -18.83 -0.64 4.22
C LYS A 130 -19.75 0.10 3.24
N GLY A 131 -19.17 0.83 2.27
CA GLY A 131 -19.94 1.52 1.23
C GLY A 131 -20.83 0.55 0.44
N SER A 132 -20.24 -0.50 -0.12
CA SER A 132 -20.97 -1.52 -0.90
C SER A 132 -22.04 -2.23 -0.07
N LEU A 133 -21.72 -2.60 1.17
CA LEU A 133 -22.64 -3.29 2.07
C LEU A 133 -23.87 -2.42 2.38
N THR A 134 -23.68 -1.14 2.65
CA THR A 134 -24.80 -0.22 2.90
C THR A 134 -25.72 -0.09 1.68
N GLY A 135 -25.16 -0.12 0.47
CA GLY A 135 -25.93 -0.13 -0.77
C GLY A 135 -26.80 -1.38 -0.91
N VAL A 136 -26.25 -2.56 -0.66
CA VAL A 136 -27.00 -3.82 -0.69
C VAL A 136 -28.14 -3.83 0.34
N ILE A 137 -27.84 -3.42 1.58
CA ILE A 137 -28.86 -3.33 2.64
C ILE A 137 -29.99 -2.39 2.22
N LEU A 138 -29.68 -1.24 1.64
CA LEU A 138 -30.67 -0.27 1.20
C LEU A 138 -31.56 -0.83 0.08
N GLU A 139 -30.99 -1.50 -0.92
CA GLU A 139 -31.77 -2.11 -2.00
C GLU A 139 -32.67 -3.24 -1.50
N LEU A 140 -32.17 -4.09 -0.61
CA LEU A 140 -32.98 -5.15 0.01
C LEU A 140 -34.08 -4.58 0.90
N ALA A 141 -33.81 -3.51 1.66
CA ALA A 141 -34.81 -2.82 2.46
C ALA A 141 -35.91 -2.21 1.58
N ARG A 142 -35.54 -1.58 0.46
CA ARG A 142 -36.48 -1.04 -0.53
C ARG A 142 -37.36 -2.15 -1.12
N PHE A 143 -36.75 -3.27 -1.49
CA PHE A 143 -37.47 -4.45 -1.99
C PHE A 143 -38.47 -4.97 -0.95
N ALA A 144 -38.03 -5.17 0.30
CA ALA A 144 -38.87 -5.66 1.38
C ALA A 144 -40.05 -4.72 1.67
N LEU A 145 -39.82 -3.41 1.72
CA LEU A 145 -40.88 -2.42 1.94
C LEU A 145 -41.89 -2.38 0.77
N LYS A 146 -41.41 -2.50 -0.47
CA LYS A 146 -42.26 -2.55 -1.67
C LYS A 146 -43.18 -3.77 -1.67
N TYR A 147 -42.67 -4.93 -1.27
CA TYR A 147 -43.39 -6.21 -1.32
C TYR A 147 -43.92 -6.66 0.05
N LYS A 148 -43.96 -5.77 1.06
CA LYS A 148 -44.36 -6.12 2.44
C LYS A 148 -45.75 -6.76 2.59
N GLY A 149 -46.64 -6.54 1.63
CA GLY A 149 -47.99 -7.09 1.61
C GLY A 149 -48.22 -8.13 0.52
N LEU A 150 -47.17 -8.56 -0.20
CA LEU A 150 -47.28 -9.58 -1.24
C LEU A 150 -47.27 -10.97 -0.58
N PRO A 151 -48.38 -11.74 -0.63
CA PRO A 151 -48.35 -13.11 -0.18
C PRO A 151 -47.40 -13.93 -1.06
N THR A 152 -46.64 -14.84 -0.44
CA THR A 152 -45.84 -15.86 -1.12
C THR A 152 -46.26 -17.24 -0.59
N LEU A 153 -46.04 -18.30 -1.37
CA LEU A 153 -46.43 -19.69 -1.05
C LEU A 153 -45.87 -20.14 0.30
#